data_AF-A0A4Q7Q6W4-F1
#
_entry.id   AF-A0A4Q7Q6W4-F1
#
_cell.length_a   1.000
_cell.length_b   1.000
_cell.length_c   1.000
_cell.angle_alpha   90.00
_cell.angle_beta   90.00
_cell.angle_gamma   90.00
#
_symmetry.space_group_name_H-M   'P 1'
#
loop_
_entity.id
_entity.type
_entity.pdbx_description
1 polymer ?
#
loop_
_entity_poly.entity_id
_entity_poly.type
_entity_poly.pdbx_seq_one_letter_code
_entity_poly.pdbx_strand_id
1 'polypeptide(L)'
;MPILETYKKQAKQLLRWHRDRNYSVGGRIRQLPRYHDVTDHESLALNFKLTEAQEIIALEAGYGSWAALRAAAEFYRDRLGLRVDFLHGHPPFYGSVSRACAALHLRFVHEPVLAADTAREEGLIMAFIEARNVKELYAEYLAAGVELAQKLTKHAWGGTDLTVRQLDGNTVAFVG
;
A
#
# COMPACT_ATOMS: atom_id res chain seq x y z
N MET A 1 8.25 -0.24 0.52
CA MET A 1 7.35 0.05 -0.60
C MET A 1 8.17 0.86 -1.59
N PRO A 2 8.24 0.49 -2.88
CA PRO A 2 8.81 1.38 -3.87
C PRO A 2 8.12 2.74 -3.73
N ILE A 3 8.91 3.80 -3.62
CA ILE A 3 8.34 5.14 -3.61
C ILE A 3 7.55 5.34 -4.91
N LEU A 4 6.45 6.09 -4.87
CA LEU A 4 5.59 6.34 -6.04
C LEU A 4 6.38 6.71 -7.31
N GLU A 5 7.51 7.41 -7.15
CA GLU A 5 8.43 7.73 -8.24
C GLU A 5 9.02 6.50 -8.96
N THR A 6 9.30 5.40 -8.25
CA THR A 6 9.73 4.14 -8.85
C THR A 6 8.65 3.58 -9.79
N TYR A 7 7.40 3.55 -9.34
CA TYR A 7 6.29 3.07 -10.18
C TYR A 7 6.03 3.99 -11.38
N LYS A 8 6.15 5.33 -11.20
CA LYS A 8 6.07 6.28 -12.31
C LYS A 8 7.19 6.05 -13.34
N LYS A 9 8.41 5.75 -12.89
CA LYS A 9 9.54 5.41 -13.78
C LYS A 9 9.28 4.11 -14.54
N GLN A 10 8.77 3.07 -13.86
CA GLN A 10 8.39 1.80 -14.50
C GLN A 10 7.30 1.98 -15.56
N ALA A 11 6.26 2.78 -15.29
CA ALA A 11 5.20 3.05 -16.26
C ALA A 11 5.72 3.78 -17.51
N LYS A 12 6.60 4.78 -17.32
CA LYS A 12 7.27 5.48 -18.44
C LYS A 12 8.18 4.54 -19.23
N GLN A 13 8.88 3.63 -18.56
CA GLN A 13 9.73 2.63 -19.21
C GLN A 13 8.90 1.66 -20.05
N LEU A 14 7.78 1.16 -19.51
CA LEU A 14 6.86 0.28 -20.23
C LEU A 14 6.31 0.95 -21.49
N LEU A 15 5.88 2.22 -21.38
CA LEU A 15 5.43 3.01 -22.52
C LEU A 15 6.53 3.17 -23.59
N ARG A 16 7.78 3.40 -23.17
CA ARG A 16 8.91 3.49 -24.08
C ARG A 16 9.16 2.16 -24.79
N TRP A 17 9.16 1.04 -24.05
CA TRP A 17 9.34 -0.29 -24.65
C TRP A 17 8.27 -0.64 -25.68
N HIS A 18 7.03 -0.20 -25.47
CA HIS A 18 5.98 -0.36 -26.48
C HIS A 18 6.31 0.39 -27.78
N ARG A 19 6.74 1.66 -27.66
CA ARG A 19 7.16 2.48 -28.81
C ARG A 19 8.33 1.88 -29.58
N ASP A 20 9.25 1.25 -28.85
CA ASP A 20 10.41 0.55 -29.40
C ASP A 20 10.04 -0.83 -29.98
N ARG A 21 8.74 -1.20 -29.99
CA ARG A 21 8.20 -2.50 -30.43
C ARG A 21 8.83 -3.71 -29.74
N ASN A 22 9.14 -3.57 -28.45
CA ASN A 22 9.69 -4.67 -27.67
C ASN A 22 8.60 -5.73 -27.38
N TYR A 23 8.82 -6.96 -27.86
CA TYR A 23 7.90 -8.08 -27.69
C TYR A 23 7.59 -8.42 -26.21
N SER A 24 8.45 -8.06 -25.26
CA SER A 24 8.21 -8.29 -23.83
C SER A 24 7.01 -7.52 -23.27
N VAL A 25 6.44 -6.57 -24.03
CA VAL A 25 5.32 -5.73 -23.61
C VAL A 25 3.96 -6.39 -23.87
N GLY A 26 3.84 -7.22 -24.91
CA GLY A 26 2.56 -7.81 -25.34
C GLY A 26 1.86 -8.57 -24.21
N GLY A 27 2.59 -9.46 -23.53
CA GLY A 27 2.05 -10.22 -22.39
C GLY A 27 1.60 -9.33 -21.21
N ARG A 28 2.24 -8.18 -21.02
CA ARG A 28 1.87 -7.22 -19.96
C ARG A 28 0.62 -6.43 -20.32
N ILE A 29 0.47 -6.04 -21.59
CA ILE A 29 -0.74 -5.38 -22.10
C ILE A 29 -1.98 -6.26 -21.91
N ARG A 30 -1.85 -7.57 -22.16
CA ARG A 30 -2.94 -8.55 -21.99
C ARG A 30 -3.43 -8.73 -20.55
N GLN A 31 -2.72 -8.19 -19.55
CA GLN A 31 -3.25 -8.15 -18.17
C GLN A 31 -4.46 -7.22 -18.02
N LEU A 32 -4.64 -6.26 -18.95
CA LEU A 32 -5.82 -5.41 -18.98
C LEU A 32 -6.98 -6.19 -19.63
N PRO A 33 -8.15 -6.31 -19.00
CA PRO A 33 -9.25 -7.14 -19.51
C PRO A 33 -9.68 -6.79 -20.94
N ARG A 34 -9.63 -5.51 -21.30
CA ARG A 34 -9.96 -5.00 -22.65
C ARG A 34 -8.97 -5.39 -23.75
N TYR A 35 -7.80 -5.89 -23.39
CA TYR A 35 -6.74 -6.31 -24.29
C TYR A 35 -6.39 -7.79 -24.12
N HIS A 36 -7.20 -8.56 -23.40
CA HIS A 36 -6.87 -9.96 -23.10
C HIS A 36 -6.63 -10.80 -24.38
N ASP A 37 -7.44 -10.59 -25.40
CA ASP A 37 -7.46 -11.43 -26.61
C ASP A 37 -6.62 -10.87 -27.77
N VAL A 38 -5.92 -9.74 -27.60
CA VAL A 38 -5.08 -9.19 -28.68
C VAL A 38 -3.77 -9.98 -28.82
N THR A 39 -3.40 -10.28 -30.05
CA THR A 39 -2.11 -10.91 -30.37
C THR A 39 -0.93 -9.99 -30.01
N ASP A 40 0.29 -10.52 -29.96
CA ASP A 40 1.48 -9.69 -29.76
C ASP A 40 1.62 -8.61 -30.85
N HIS A 41 1.31 -8.96 -32.11
CA HIS A 41 1.35 -8.02 -33.22
C HIS A 41 0.34 -6.88 -33.03
N GLU A 42 -0.91 -7.21 -32.69
CA GLU A 42 -1.94 -6.20 -32.42
C GLU A 42 -1.59 -5.35 -31.20
N SER A 43 -1.07 -5.97 -30.14
CA SER A 43 -0.62 -5.28 -28.92
C SER A 43 0.43 -4.21 -29.23
N LEU A 44 1.42 -4.52 -30.09
CA LEU A 44 2.46 -3.58 -30.50
C LEU A 44 1.95 -2.50 -31.48
N ALA A 45 0.82 -2.75 -32.15
CA ALA A 45 0.17 -1.79 -33.05
C ALA A 45 -0.82 -0.85 -32.34
N LEU A 46 -1.18 -1.13 -31.08
CA LEU A 46 -2.08 -0.27 -30.29
C LEU A 46 -1.53 1.14 -30.11
N ASN A 47 -2.43 2.12 -29.99
CA ASN A 47 -2.08 3.43 -29.47
C ASN A 47 -1.93 3.40 -27.94
N PHE A 48 -0.85 2.77 -27.46
CA PHE A 48 -0.61 2.55 -26.03
C PHE A 48 -0.24 3.85 -25.31
N LYS A 49 -1.01 4.18 -24.27
CA LYS A 49 -0.89 5.43 -23.50
C LYS A 49 -0.24 5.20 -22.15
N LEU A 50 0.29 6.28 -21.57
CA LEU A 50 0.87 6.25 -20.22
C LEU A 50 -0.13 5.77 -19.17
N THR A 51 -1.42 6.07 -19.34
CA THR A 51 -2.50 5.64 -18.43
C THR A 51 -2.64 4.12 -18.39
N GLU A 52 -2.54 3.45 -19.54
CA GLU A 52 -2.61 1.98 -19.60
C GLU A 52 -1.36 1.35 -19.00
N ALA A 53 -0.18 1.94 -19.26
CA ALA A 53 1.05 1.52 -18.61
C ALA A 53 0.96 1.66 -17.07
N GLN A 54 0.35 2.74 -16.56
CA GLN A 54 0.13 2.94 -15.13
C GLN A 54 -0.85 1.91 -14.55
N GLU A 55 -1.91 1.56 -15.26
CA GLU A 55 -2.84 0.50 -14.85
C GLU A 55 -2.14 -0.86 -14.75
N ILE A 56 -1.34 -1.23 -15.74
CA ILE A 56 -0.56 -2.48 -15.73
C ILE A 56 0.41 -2.51 -14.53
N ILE A 57 1.17 -1.43 -14.32
CA ILE A 57 2.09 -1.34 -13.17
C ILE A 57 1.33 -1.46 -11.83
N ALA A 58 0.11 -0.91 -11.76
CA ALA A 58 -0.71 -1.06 -10.56
C ALA A 58 -1.14 -2.51 -10.33
N LEU A 59 -1.62 -3.19 -11.37
CA LEU A 59 -2.03 -4.60 -11.29
C LEU A 59 -0.86 -5.51 -10.90
N GLU A 60 0.31 -5.32 -11.50
CA GLU A 60 1.52 -6.07 -11.17
C GLU A 60 2.01 -5.83 -9.73
N ALA A 61 1.72 -4.65 -9.19
CA ALA A 61 1.98 -4.32 -7.78
C ALA A 61 0.86 -4.79 -6.83
N GLY A 62 -0.17 -5.49 -7.33
CA GLY A 62 -1.27 -6.02 -6.53
C GLY A 62 -2.41 -5.04 -6.25
N TYR A 63 -2.49 -3.93 -6.98
CA TYR A 63 -3.54 -2.92 -6.81
C TYR A 63 -4.52 -2.93 -7.98
N GLY A 64 -5.82 -2.83 -7.68
CA GLY A 64 -6.87 -2.77 -8.71
C GLY A 64 -6.87 -1.49 -9.56
N SER A 65 -6.10 -0.46 -9.20
CA SER A 65 -5.95 0.76 -10.00
C SER A 65 -4.71 1.56 -9.65
N TRP A 66 -4.27 2.43 -10.56
CA TRP A 66 -3.21 3.42 -10.31
C TRP A 66 -3.56 4.39 -9.17
N ALA A 67 -4.84 4.75 -9.04
CA ALA A 67 -5.31 5.60 -7.95
C ALA A 67 -5.15 4.90 -6.59
N ALA A 68 -5.51 3.61 -6.50
CA ALA A 68 -5.33 2.82 -5.28
C ALA A 68 -3.85 2.66 -4.90
N LEU A 69 -2.98 2.38 -5.88
CA LEU A 69 -1.53 2.31 -5.66
C LEU A 69 -0.98 3.63 -5.12
N ARG A 70 -1.37 4.77 -5.72
CA ARG A 70 -0.96 6.11 -5.24
C ARG A 70 -1.42 6.37 -3.82
N ALA A 71 -2.69 6.12 -3.53
CA ALA A 71 -3.26 6.32 -2.22
C ALA A 71 -2.52 5.48 -1.16
N ALA A 72 -2.20 4.22 -1.46
CA ALA A 72 -1.41 3.38 -0.58
C ALA A 72 0.03 3.92 -0.40
N ALA A 73 0.69 4.31 -1.49
CA ALA A 73 2.04 4.84 -1.43
C ALA A 73 2.13 6.12 -0.58
N GLU A 74 1.17 7.02 -0.75
CA GLU A 74 1.08 8.27 0.02
C GLU A 74 0.71 7.98 1.48
N PHE A 75 -0.27 7.12 1.73
CA PHE A 75 -0.72 6.81 3.08
C PHE A 75 0.37 6.16 3.94
N TYR A 76 0.92 5.02 3.51
CA TYR A 76 1.84 4.25 4.37
C TYR A 76 3.20 4.93 4.51
N ARG A 77 3.71 5.58 3.45
CA ARG A 77 5.02 6.24 3.49
C ARG A 77 4.93 7.67 4.03
N ASP A 78 4.05 8.50 3.46
CA ASP A 78 4.05 9.93 3.75
C ASP A 78 3.24 10.26 5.00
N ARG A 79 2.09 9.61 5.20
CA ARG A 79 1.25 9.87 6.38
C ARG A 79 1.68 9.04 7.59
N LEU A 80 1.90 7.73 7.42
CA LEU A 80 2.33 6.86 8.51
C LEU A 80 3.85 6.82 8.71
N GLY A 81 4.66 7.33 7.78
CA GLY A 81 6.11 7.37 7.95
C GLY A 81 6.79 6.01 7.92
N LEU A 82 6.13 4.96 7.40
CA LEU A 82 6.66 3.60 7.38
C LEU A 82 7.70 3.43 6.27
N ARG A 83 8.78 2.73 6.59
CA ARG A 83 9.83 2.30 5.67
C ARG A 83 9.82 0.79 5.58
N VAL A 84 10.13 0.21 4.43
CA VAL A 84 10.33 -1.24 4.33
C VAL A 84 11.77 -1.55 4.72
N ASP A 85 11.93 -2.47 5.66
CA ASP A 85 13.23 -2.98 6.08
C ASP A 85 13.68 -4.12 5.15
N PHE A 86 12.78 -5.09 4.93
CA PHE A 86 13.00 -6.19 4.00
C PHE A 86 11.68 -6.79 3.50
N LEU A 87 11.77 -7.53 2.40
CA LEU A 87 10.70 -8.36 1.83
C LEU A 87 11.24 -9.77 1.58
N HIS A 88 10.40 -10.79 1.78
CA HIS A 88 10.72 -12.19 1.64
C HIS A 88 9.63 -12.93 0.83
N GLY A 89 10.08 -13.81 -0.08
CA GLY A 89 9.24 -14.57 -1.00
C GLY A 89 9.22 -14.02 -2.44
N HIS A 90 8.76 -14.85 -3.39
CA HIS A 90 8.53 -14.44 -4.78
C HIS A 90 7.24 -15.10 -5.33
N PRO A 91 6.09 -14.38 -5.38
CA PRO A 91 5.90 -13.01 -4.91
C PRO A 91 6.10 -12.85 -3.39
N PRO A 92 6.47 -11.65 -2.90
CA PRO A 92 6.68 -11.43 -1.46
C PRO A 92 5.40 -11.72 -0.65
N PHE A 93 5.53 -12.53 0.39
CA PHE A 93 4.42 -12.84 1.30
C PHE A 93 4.76 -12.51 2.77
N TYR A 94 6.00 -12.15 3.07
CA TYR A 94 6.45 -11.77 4.40
C TYR A 94 7.43 -10.60 4.34
N GLY A 95 7.46 -9.75 5.35
CA GLY A 95 8.41 -8.63 5.40
C GLY A 95 8.30 -7.84 6.70
N SER A 96 9.13 -6.81 6.81
CA SER A 96 9.08 -5.85 7.92
C SER A 96 9.00 -4.43 7.42
N VAL A 97 8.24 -3.62 8.14
CA VAL A 97 8.23 -2.16 8.02
C VAL A 97 8.60 -1.51 9.34
N SER A 98 9.32 -0.40 9.31
CA SER A 98 9.71 0.34 10.49
C SER A 98 9.29 1.81 10.44
N ARG A 99 9.08 2.37 11.63
CA ARG A 99 9.01 3.82 11.88
C ARG A 99 9.83 4.12 13.13
N ALA A 100 10.85 4.95 12.99
CA ALA A 100 11.80 5.25 14.06
C ALA A 100 12.37 3.96 14.67
N CYS A 101 12.09 3.68 15.95
CA CYS A 101 12.57 2.49 16.66
C CYS A 101 11.56 1.33 16.71
N ALA A 102 10.38 1.48 16.10
CA ALA A 102 9.38 0.43 16.03
C ALA A 102 9.42 -0.29 14.68
N ALA A 103 9.28 -1.61 14.71
CA ALA A 103 9.15 -2.45 13.52
C ALA A 103 7.90 -3.34 13.62
N LEU A 104 7.21 -3.50 12.49
CA LEU A 104 6.05 -4.35 12.32
C LEU A 104 6.35 -5.40 11.25
N HIS A 105 6.28 -6.66 11.65
CA HIS A 105 6.42 -7.78 10.73
C HIS A 105 5.05 -8.12 10.16
N LEU A 106 4.95 -8.11 8.84
CA LEU A 106 3.70 -8.30 8.10
C LEU A 106 3.75 -9.61 7.34
N ARG A 107 2.63 -10.33 7.34
CA ARG A 107 2.42 -11.53 6.53
C ARG A 107 1.21 -11.31 5.63
N PHE A 108 1.40 -11.51 4.34
CA PHE A 108 0.30 -11.59 3.39
C PHE A 108 -0.47 -12.88 3.60
N VAL A 109 -1.79 -12.75 3.65
CA VAL A 109 -2.76 -13.85 3.69
C VAL A 109 -3.75 -13.64 2.56
N HIS A 110 -4.16 -14.73 1.90
CA HIS A 110 -5.06 -14.65 0.75
C HIS A 110 -6.47 -14.22 1.12
N GLU A 111 -6.88 -14.50 2.36
CA GLU A 111 -8.19 -14.18 2.89
C GLU A 111 -8.02 -13.52 4.27
N PRO A 112 -8.91 -12.58 4.64
CA PRO A 112 -8.91 -12.02 5.99
C PRO A 112 -9.03 -13.13 7.04
N VAL A 113 -8.14 -13.11 8.04
CA VAL A 113 -8.19 -14.05 9.17
C VAL A 113 -9.39 -13.74 10.09
N LEU A 114 -9.83 -12.49 10.10
CA LEU A 114 -10.96 -11.99 10.87
C LEU A 114 -12.04 -11.49 9.90
N ALA A 115 -13.31 -11.69 10.27
CA ALA A 115 -14.41 -11.05 9.55
C ALA A 115 -14.29 -9.53 9.66
N ALA A 116 -14.44 -8.84 8.52
CA ALA A 116 -14.17 -7.40 8.42
C ALA A 116 -15.03 -6.57 9.38
N ASP A 117 -16.31 -6.94 9.54
CA ASP A 117 -17.23 -6.23 10.43
C ASP A 117 -16.87 -6.43 11.90
N THR A 118 -16.46 -7.64 12.29
CA THR A 118 -16.06 -7.96 13.66
C THR A 118 -14.89 -7.11 14.12
N ALA A 119 -13.84 -6.94 13.29
CA ALA A 119 -12.68 -6.14 13.68
C ALA A 119 -13.04 -4.67 13.92
N ARG A 120 -14.02 -4.15 13.18
CA ARG A 120 -14.50 -2.77 13.31
C ARG A 120 -15.42 -2.59 14.52
N GLU A 121 -16.39 -3.50 14.70
CA GLU A 121 -17.38 -3.44 15.77
C GLU A 121 -16.76 -3.65 17.15
N GLU A 122 -15.86 -4.63 17.26
CA GLU A 122 -15.16 -4.96 18.51
C GLU A 122 -13.93 -4.08 18.76
N GLY A 123 -13.61 -3.16 17.84
CA GLY A 123 -12.46 -2.26 17.96
C GLY A 123 -11.12 -3.00 18.08
N LEU A 124 -10.95 -4.12 17.35
CA LEU A 124 -9.78 -4.98 17.48
C LEU A 124 -8.50 -4.26 17.06
N ILE A 125 -7.49 -4.35 17.92
CA ILE A 125 -6.15 -3.79 17.70
C ILE A 125 -5.27 -4.87 17.10
N MET A 126 -4.80 -4.67 15.87
CA MET A 126 -3.97 -5.66 15.16
C MET A 126 -2.51 -5.63 15.63
N ALA A 127 -2.04 -4.47 16.06
CA ALA A 127 -0.70 -4.29 16.59
C ALA A 127 -0.66 -3.13 17.60
N PHE A 128 0.21 -3.27 18.59
CA PHE A 128 0.59 -2.21 19.52
C PHE A 128 2.01 -1.75 19.22
N ILE A 129 2.18 -0.44 19.13
CA ILE A 129 3.48 0.19 18.87
C ILE A 129 3.76 1.21 19.95
N GLU A 130 4.84 1.02 20.70
CA GLU A 130 5.34 2.04 21.61
C GLU A 130 5.85 3.26 20.81
N ALA A 131 5.26 4.41 21.12
CA ALA A 131 5.63 5.70 20.59
C ALA A 131 6.31 6.50 21.69
N ARG A 132 7.56 6.91 21.43
CA ARG A 132 8.34 7.75 22.36
C ARG A 132 7.58 9.01 22.82
N ASN A 133 6.77 9.58 21.93
CA ASN A 133 5.92 10.73 22.24
C ASN A 133 4.58 10.62 21.51
N VAL A 134 3.62 9.92 22.12
CA VAL A 134 2.30 9.66 21.53
C VAL A 134 1.49 10.94 21.25
N LYS A 135 1.72 12.02 22.00
CA LYS A 135 1.04 13.31 21.81
C LYS A 135 1.50 14.03 20.55
N GLU A 136 2.80 14.04 20.31
CA GLU A 136 3.38 14.62 19.10
C GLU A 136 2.97 13.81 17.86
N LEU A 137 2.99 12.48 17.98
CA LEU A 137 2.51 11.59 16.92
C LEU A 137 1.03 11.82 16.59
N TYR A 138 0.19 12.05 17.62
CA TYR A 138 -1.20 12.40 17.42
C TYR A 138 -1.37 13.69 16.61
N ALA A 139 -0.61 14.74 16.93
CA ALA A 139 -0.64 16.00 16.19
C ALA A 139 -0.18 15.83 14.73
N GLU A 140 0.88 15.03 14.51
CA GLU A 140 1.36 14.69 13.17
C GLU A 140 0.27 13.98 12.36
N TYR A 141 -0.37 12.95 12.92
CA TYR A 141 -1.42 12.19 12.23
C TYR A 141 -2.68 13.01 11.95
N LEU A 142 -3.06 13.92 12.84
CA LEU A 142 -4.13 14.87 12.57
C LEU A 142 -3.78 15.79 11.39
N ALA A 143 -2.57 16.35 11.37
CA ALA A 143 -2.11 17.22 10.29
C ALA A 143 -2.01 16.47 8.95
N ALA A 144 -1.67 15.19 8.98
CA ALA A 144 -1.60 14.32 7.81
C ALA A 144 -2.99 13.79 7.35
N GLY A 145 -4.07 14.09 8.08
CA GLY A 145 -5.43 13.62 7.76
C GLY A 145 -5.56 12.10 7.83
N VAL A 146 -4.90 11.48 8.81
CA VAL A 146 -5.03 10.04 9.10
C VAL A 146 -6.35 9.78 9.83
N GLU A 147 -7.08 8.74 9.42
CA GLU A 147 -8.30 8.33 10.11
C GLU A 147 -7.95 7.70 11.48
N LEU A 148 -8.54 8.25 12.53
CA LEU A 148 -8.38 7.76 13.89
C LEU A 148 -9.60 6.91 14.26
N ALA A 149 -9.38 5.61 14.47
CA ALA A 149 -10.38 4.73 15.07
C ALA A 149 -10.61 5.08 16.54
N GLN A 150 -9.56 5.54 17.23
CA GLN A 150 -9.62 6.11 18.57
C GLN A 150 -8.73 7.35 18.62
N LYS A 151 -9.28 8.47 19.11
CA LYS A 151 -8.49 9.68 19.40
C LYS A 151 -7.54 9.42 20.58
N LEU A 152 -6.56 10.30 20.76
CA LEU A 152 -5.66 10.26 21.90
C LEU A 152 -6.47 10.22 23.21
N THR A 153 -6.38 9.10 23.91
CA THR A 153 -7.19 8.79 25.09
C THR A 153 -6.27 8.42 26.25
N LYS A 154 -6.56 8.95 27.44
CA LYS A 154 -5.92 8.55 28.68
C LYS A 154 -6.84 7.58 29.41
N HIS A 155 -6.32 6.41 29.73
CA HIS A 155 -7.09 5.34 30.35
C HIS A 155 -6.95 5.33 31.87
N ALA A 156 -7.89 4.66 32.55
CA ALA A 156 -7.91 4.56 34.01
C ALA A 156 -6.70 3.83 34.60
N TRP A 157 -6.10 2.90 33.86
CA TRP A 157 -4.87 2.19 34.23
C TRP A 157 -3.58 3.00 33.96
N GLY A 158 -3.70 4.27 33.57
CA GLY A 158 -2.57 5.19 33.38
C GLY A 158 -1.99 5.23 31.96
N GLY A 159 -2.34 4.28 31.10
CA GLY A 159 -1.92 4.27 29.69
C GLY A 159 -2.48 5.43 28.90
N THR A 160 -1.73 5.89 27.88
CA THR A 160 -2.19 6.89 26.92
C THR A 160 -1.94 6.39 25.51
N ASP A 161 -2.99 6.32 24.68
CA ASP A 161 -2.87 5.80 23.32
C ASP A 161 -3.84 6.42 22.33
N LEU A 162 -3.54 6.20 21.06
CA LEU A 162 -4.38 6.53 19.91
C LEU A 162 -4.41 5.32 18.97
N THR A 163 -5.50 5.15 18.23
CA THR A 163 -5.65 4.04 17.28
C THR A 163 -5.90 4.58 15.89
N VAL A 164 -5.04 4.20 14.95
CA VAL A 164 -5.13 4.57 13.53
C VAL A 164 -5.85 3.49 12.75
N ARG A 165 -6.75 3.88 11.86
CA ARG A 165 -7.32 2.98 10.84
C ARG A 165 -6.50 3.03 9.55
N GLN A 166 -6.17 1.86 9.03
CA GLN A 166 -5.44 1.67 7.78
C GLN A 166 -6.40 1.57 6.58
N LEU A 167 -5.88 1.64 5.36
CA LEU A 167 -6.69 1.62 4.13
C LEU A 167 -7.45 0.31 3.89
N ASP A 168 -6.97 -0.78 4.49
CA ASP A 168 -7.59 -2.11 4.47
C ASP A 168 -8.60 -2.32 5.61
N GLY A 169 -8.83 -1.29 6.45
CA GLY A 169 -9.76 -1.34 7.58
C GLY A 169 -9.13 -1.82 8.89
N ASN A 170 -7.91 -2.38 8.85
CA ASN A 170 -7.18 -2.81 10.04
C ASN A 170 -6.86 -1.62 10.94
N THR A 171 -6.59 -1.90 12.22
CA THR A 171 -6.22 -0.86 13.18
C THR A 171 -4.89 -1.13 13.89
N VAL A 172 -4.12 -0.08 14.11
CA VAL A 172 -2.85 -0.12 14.85
C VAL A 172 -2.90 0.92 15.96
N ALA A 173 -2.62 0.48 17.18
CA ALA A 173 -2.56 1.34 18.36
C ALA A 173 -1.14 1.83 18.59
N PHE A 174 -1.01 3.12 18.87
CA PHE A 174 0.24 3.75 19.31
C PHE A 174 0.10 4.15 20.77
N VAL A 175 0.96 3.60 21.62
CA VAL A 175 0.94 3.77 23.09
C VAL A 175 2.13 4.60 23.52
N GLY A 176 1.98 5.45 24.53
CA GLY A 176 3.05 6.27 25.10
C GLY A 176 3.27 6.07 26.59
#